data_AF-A0A353Y3R3-F1
#
_entry.id   AF-A0A353Y3R3-F1
#
_cell.length_a   1.000
_cell.length_b   1.000
_cell.length_c   1.000
_cell.angle_alpha   90.00
_cell.angle_beta   90.00
_cell.angle_gamma   90.00
#
_symmetry.space_group_name_H-M   'P 1'
#
loop_
_entity.id
_entity.type
_entity.pdbx_description
1 polymer ?
#
loop_
_entity_poly.entity_id
_entity_poly.type
_entity_poly.pdbx_seq_one_letter_code
_entity_poly.pdbx_strand_id
1 'polypeptide(L)'
;GGTLFLDEIGDMPPGLQAKLLRALQEGEFEPLGSNRLMRFEAKVIAATSRDLGQLVREGRFREDLYYRLNVLPIRVPPLRERRADIAALVEALGEDIAQRSGLPQPEYTADALDLLAAQRWRGNVRELRNVLEQASLLGDSSRIDGARIAQVLRETGIEQLEAPLSVAPVAAEAGDPLRPLAEQVAALERRAIAAALQACGGNKVAAAKMLGISRATLYERLAELADLTV
;
A
#
# COMPACT_ATOMS: atom_id res chain seq x y z
N GLY A 1 -42.28 -2.29 -4.27
CA GLY A 1 -41.07 -1.49 -4.03
C GLY A 1 -39.84 -2.37 -3.99
N GLY A 2 -38.77 -1.96 -4.69
CA GLY A 2 -37.46 -2.62 -4.68
C GLY A 2 -36.32 -1.63 -4.49
N THR A 3 -35.09 -2.05 -4.77
CA THR A 3 -33.90 -1.18 -4.80
C THR A 3 -33.29 -1.19 -6.20
N LEU A 4 -32.96 -0.01 -6.71
CA LEU A 4 -32.23 0.19 -7.96
C LEU A 4 -30.81 0.68 -7.62
N PHE A 5 -29.81 -0.13 -7.91
CA PHE A 5 -28.40 0.25 -7.80
C PHE A 5 -27.86 0.67 -9.17
N LEU A 6 -27.34 1.89 -9.25
CA LEU A 6 -26.75 2.48 -10.45
C LEU A 6 -25.25 2.65 -10.22
N ASP A 7 -24.45 1.83 -10.87
CA ASP A 7 -22.99 1.93 -10.78
C ASP A 7 -22.42 2.83 -11.89
N GLU A 8 -21.30 3.46 -11.60
CA GLU A 8 -20.57 4.41 -12.46
C GLU A 8 -21.47 5.46 -13.16
N ILE A 9 -22.34 6.11 -12.39
CA ILE A 9 -23.27 7.10 -12.93
C ILE A 9 -22.57 8.28 -13.63
N GLY A 10 -21.34 8.59 -13.25
CA GLY A 10 -20.53 9.66 -13.84
C GLY A 10 -20.06 9.38 -15.28
N ASP A 11 -20.17 8.14 -15.75
CA ASP A 11 -19.87 7.73 -17.14
C ASP A 11 -21.10 7.76 -18.05
N MET A 12 -22.28 8.09 -17.50
CA MET A 12 -23.54 8.10 -18.22
C MET A 12 -23.56 9.15 -19.35
N PRO A 13 -23.88 8.77 -20.60
CA PRO A 13 -24.04 9.72 -21.70
C PRO A 13 -25.15 10.76 -21.42
N PRO A 14 -25.03 12.02 -21.89
CA PRO A 14 -25.98 13.09 -21.56
C PRO A 14 -27.45 12.77 -21.89
N GLY A 15 -27.70 12.06 -23.00
CA GLY A 15 -29.05 11.65 -23.38
C GLY A 15 -29.69 10.67 -22.39
N LEU A 16 -28.89 9.81 -21.75
CA LEU A 16 -29.37 8.87 -20.75
C LEU A 16 -29.58 9.56 -19.39
N GLN A 17 -28.79 10.59 -19.06
CA GLN A 17 -28.99 11.42 -17.86
C GLN A 17 -30.38 12.07 -17.87
N ALA A 18 -30.82 12.60 -19.02
CA ALA A 18 -32.16 13.19 -19.15
C ALA A 18 -33.28 12.15 -18.97
N LYS A 19 -33.12 10.95 -19.53
CA LYS A 19 -34.09 9.86 -19.38
C LYS A 19 -34.18 9.37 -17.92
N LEU A 20 -33.03 9.22 -17.26
CA LEU A 20 -32.99 8.83 -15.86
C LEU A 20 -33.65 9.88 -14.98
N LEU A 21 -33.36 11.17 -15.19
CA LEU A 21 -34.00 12.25 -14.45
C LEU A 21 -35.52 12.17 -14.54
N ARG A 22 -36.07 12.00 -15.75
CA ARG A 22 -37.52 11.85 -15.94
C ARG A 22 -38.07 10.63 -15.21
N ALA A 23 -37.39 9.49 -15.31
CA ALA A 23 -37.79 8.29 -14.59
C ALA A 23 -37.80 8.51 -13.06
N LEU A 24 -36.79 9.18 -12.51
CA LEU A 24 -36.71 9.48 -11.07
C LEU A 24 -37.72 10.53 -10.59
N GLN A 25 -38.20 11.40 -11.48
CA GLN A 25 -39.20 12.43 -11.17
C GLN A 25 -40.62 11.90 -11.30
N GLU A 26 -40.92 11.25 -12.42
CA GLU A 26 -42.26 10.79 -12.81
C GLU A 26 -42.59 9.40 -12.22
N GLY A 27 -41.58 8.61 -11.85
CA GLY A 27 -41.77 7.21 -11.43
C GLY A 27 -42.22 6.31 -12.59
N GLU A 28 -41.95 6.72 -13.82
CA GLU A 28 -42.40 6.07 -15.06
C GLU A 28 -41.24 5.94 -16.06
N PHE A 29 -41.27 4.89 -16.89
CA PHE A 29 -40.30 4.69 -17.97
C PHE A 29 -40.94 4.02 -19.19
N GLU A 30 -40.28 4.15 -20.34
CA GLU A 30 -40.69 3.48 -21.58
C GLU A 30 -39.69 2.34 -21.91
N PRO A 31 -40.15 1.08 -22.03
CA PRO A 31 -39.32 -0.01 -22.50
C PRO A 31 -38.84 0.22 -23.94
N LEU A 32 -37.64 -0.28 -24.26
CA LEU A 32 -37.13 -0.23 -25.63
C LEU A 32 -38.09 -0.95 -26.60
N GLY A 33 -38.46 -0.27 -27.68
CA GLY A 33 -39.41 -0.80 -28.68
C GLY A 33 -40.88 -0.70 -28.27
N SER A 34 -41.20 -0.07 -27.14
CA SER A 34 -42.56 0.23 -26.72
C SER A 34 -42.75 1.73 -26.53
N ASN A 35 -43.97 2.21 -26.75
CA ASN A 35 -44.42 3.55 -26.40
C ASN A 35 -45.34 3.54 -25.15
N ARG A 36 -45.38 2.41 -24.43
CA ARG A 36 -46.17 2.27 -23.22
C ARG A 36 -45.33 2.71 -22.02
N LEU A 37 -45.85 3.68 -21.28
CA LEU A 37 -45.32 4.07 -19.98
C LEU A 37 -45.58 2.97 -18.96
N MET A 38 -44.54 2.60 -18.22
CA MET A 38 -44.58 1.66 -17.12
C MET A 38 -44.17 2.36 -15.83
N ARG A 39 -44.96 2.19 -14.78
CA ARG A 39 -44.63 2.72 -13.45
C ARG A 39 -43.63 1.84 -12.73
N PHE A 40 -42.73 2.47 -11.99
CA PHE A 40 -41.84 1.81 -11.07
C PHE A 40 -41.76 2.57 -9.74
N GLU A 41 -41.49 1.81 -8.67
CA GLU A 41 -41.25 2.35 -7.35
C GLU A 41 -40.02 1.65 -6.76
N ALA A 42 -38.94 2.41 -6.59
CA ALA A 42 -37.69 1.87 -6.08
C ALA A 42 -36.92 2.90 -5.24
N LYS A 43 -36.19 2.40 -4.24
CA LYS A 43 -35.13 3.15 -3.57
C LYS A 43 -33.93 3.18 -4.50
N VAL A 44 -33.37 4.35 -4.74
CA VAL A 44 -32.26 4.52 -5.68
C VAL A 44 -30.97 4.71 -4.91
N ILE A 45 -29.96 3.90 -5.23
CA ILE A 45 -28.59 4.03 -4.73
C ILE A 45 -27.71 4.20 -5.97
N ALA A 46 -26.92 5.27 -6.00
CA ALA A 46 -25.99 5.53 -7.09
C ALA A 46 -24.55 5.55 -6.56
N ALA A 47 -23.63 5.01 -7.36
CA ALA A 47 -22.21 5.01 -7.09
C ALA A 47 -21.44 5.57 -8.30
N THR A 48 -20.29 6.18 -8.03
CA THR A 48 -19.32 6.54 -9.08
C THR A 48 -17.94 6.79 -8.48
N SER A 49 -16.92 6.55 -9.28
CA SER A 49 -15.54 6.93 -8.99
C SER A 49 -15.21 8.39 -9.37
N ARG A 50 -16.11 9.09 -10.08
CA ARG A 50 -15.90 10.46 -10.58
C ARG A 50 -16.46 11.53 -9.65
N ASP A 51 -15.85 12.72 -9.66
CA ASP A 51 -16.40 13.90 -8.99
C ASP A 51 -17.55 14.48 -9.81
N LEU A 52 -18.79 14.17 -9.41
CA LEU A 52 -19.98 14.69 -10.09
C LEU A 52 -20.09 16.22 -10.01
N GLY A 53 -19.63 16.85 -8.93
CA GLY A 53 -19.64 18.31 -8.81
C GLY A 53 -18.68 18.98 -9.79
N GLN A 54 -17.54 18.36 -10.06
CA GLN A 54 -16.66 18.77 -11.16
C GLN A 54 -17.32 18.55 -12.52
N LEU A 55 -17.92 17.39 -12.77
CA LEU A 55 -18.57 17.10 -14.05
C LEU A 55 -19.76 18.04 -14.34
N VAL A 56 -20.48 18.49 -13.31
CA VAL A 56 -21.52 19.53 -13.44
C VAL A 56 -20.90 20.86 -13.90
N ARG A 57 -19.81 21.31 -13.25
CA ARG A 57 -19.08 22.53 -13.66
C ARG A 57 -18.52 22.45 -15.08
N GLU A 58 -18.12 21.26 -15.53
CA GLU A 58 -17.66 20.99 -16.89
C GLU A 58 -18.80 20.84 -17.91
N GLY A 59 -20.08 20.87 -17.49
CA GLY A 59 -21.23 20.65 -18.36
C GLY A 59 -21.37 19.20 -18.87
N ARG A 60 -20.65 18.26 -18.27
CA ARG A 60 -20.64 16.83 -18.63
C ARG A 60 -21.65 16.01 -17.84
N PHE A 61 -22.15 16.57 -16.74
CA PHE A 61 -23.21 15.98 -15.94
C PHE A 61 -24.29 17.03 -15.65
N ARG A 62 -25.56 16.65 -15.73
CA ARG A 62 -26.65 17.60 -15.49
C ARG A 62 -26.78 17.94 -14.01
N GLU A 63 -26.91 19.23 -13.74
CA GLU A 63 -27.07 19.76 -12.39
C GLU A 63 -28.36 19.26 -11.70
N ASP A 64 -29.46 19.18 -12.43
CA ASP A 64 -30.75 18.69 -11.93
C ASP A 64 -30.71 17.22 -11.47
N LEU A 65 -30.03 16.36 -12.25
CA LEU A 65 -29.81 14.96 -11.89
C LEU A 65 -28.86 14.84 -10.68
N TYR A 66 -27.82 15.68 -10.62
CA TYR A 66 -26.89 15.69 -9.49
C TYR A 66 -27.62 15.94 -8.17
N TYR A 67 -28.43 16.99 -8.08
CA TYR A 67 -29.18 17.28 -6.85
C TYR A 67 -30.22 16.21 -6.51
N ARG A 68 -30.78 15.52 -7.51
CA ARG A 68 -31.74 14.42 -7.27
C ARG A 68 -31.07 13.16 -6.70
N LEU A 69 -29.82 12.89 -7.08
CA LEU A 69 -29.06 11.73 -6.59
C LEU A 69 -28.31 12.03 -5.30
N ASN A 70 -27.77 13.25 -5.16
CA ASN A 70 -26.88 13.64 -4.05
C ASN A 70 -27.65 14.05 -2.78
N VAL A 71 -28.64 13.26 -2.36
CA VAL A 71 -29.45 13.52 -1.17
C VAL A 71 -28.70 13.10 0.11
N LEU A 72 -28.08 11.91 0.08
CA LEU A 72 -27.28 11.38 1.19
C LEU A 72 -25.94 10.86 0.64
N PRO A 73 -24.93 11.74 0.49
CA PRO A 73 -23.62 11.33 0.02
C PRO A 73 -22.91 10.44 1.04
N ILE A 74 -22.47 9.27 0.60
CA ILE A 74 -21.60 8.38 1.38
C ILE A 74 -20.25 8.32 0.67
N ARG A 75 -19.21 8.85 1.33
CA ARG A 75 -17.85 8.77 0.80
C ARG A 75 -17.19 7.49 1.30
N VAL A 76 -16.79 6.64 0.36
CA VAL A 76 -16.02 5.43 0.66
C VAL A 76 -14.52 5.77 0.58
N PRO A 77 -13.78 5.82 1.71
CA PRO A 77 -12.36 6.12 1.66
C PRO A 77 -11.58 4.96 1.05
N PRO A 78 -10.54 5.25 0.27
CA PRO A 78 -9.69 4.25 -0.36
C PRO A 78 -8.93 3.41 0.67
N LEU A 79 -8.53 2.20 0.29
CA LEU A 79 -7.91 1.22 1.18
C LEU A 79 -6.63 1.76 1.84
N ARG A 80 -5.85 2.60 1.14
CA ARG A 80 -4.65 3.25 1.66
C ARG A 80 -4.88 4.16 2.88
N GLU A 81 -6.11 4.64 3.10
CA GLU A 81 -6.51 5.48 4.24
C GLU A 81 -7.04 4.64 5.42
N ARG A 82 -7.27 3.35 5.22
CA ARG A 82 -7.86 2.41 6.20
C ARG A 82 -6.97 1.18 6.39
N ARG A 83 -5.67 1.40 6.59
CA ARG A 83 -4.66 0.32 6.69
C ARG A 83 -4.96 -0.69 7.81
N ALA A 84 -5.60 -0.25 8.89
CA ALA A 84 -6.01 -1.12 9.99
C ALA A 84 -7.01 -2.21 9.56
N ASP A 85 -7.79 -1.97 8.50
CA ASP A 85 -8.77 -2.94 7.98
C ASP A 85 -8.10 -4.07 7.18
N ILE A 86 -6.83 -3.93 6.79
CA ILE A 86 -6.16 -4.85 5.86
C ILE A 86 -6.07 -6.26 6.42
N ALA A 87 -5.76 -6.44 7.70
CA ALA A 87 -5.66 -7.78 8.29
C ALA A 87 -7.00 -8.54 8.21
N ALA A 88 -8.09 -7.88 8.60
CA ALA A 88 -9.44 -8.46 8.52
C ALA A 88 -9.90 -8.71 7.08
N LEU A 89 -9.53 -7.82 6.14
CA LEU A 89 -9.80 -8.01 4.72
C LEU A 89 -9.02 -9.20 4.14
N VAL A 90 -7.76 -9.39 4.54
CA VAL A 90 -6.94 -10.52 4.08
C VAL A 90 -7.54 -11.83 4.56
N GLU A 91 -8.00 -11.90 5.80
CA GLU A 91 -8.69 -13.09 6.34
C GLU A 91 -9.96 -13.41 5.55
N ALA A 92 -10.87 -12.43 5.42
CA ALA A 92 -12.14 -12.62 4.73
C ALA A 92 -11.99 -12.92 3.23
N LEU A 93 -11.06 -12.24 2.55
CA LEU A 93 -10.77 -12.50 1.14
C LEU A 93 -10.07 -13.85 0.95
N GLY A 94 -9.14 -14.20 1.83
CA GLY A 94 -8.46 -15.49 1.80
C GLY A 94 -9.44 -16.66 1.93
N GLU A 95 -10.45 -16.53 2.81
CA GLU A 95 -11.54 -17.50 2.94
C GLU A 95 -12.39 -17.60 1.66
N ASP A 96 -12.84 -16.47 1.09
CA ASP A 96 -13.61 -16.44 -0.17
C ASP A 96 -12.82 -17.10 -1.33
N ILE A 97 -11.52 -16.81 -1.43
CA ILE A 97 -10.65 -17.39 -2.46
C ILE A 97 -10.52 -18.90 -2.28
N ALA A 98 -10.25 -19.36 -1.07
CA ALA A 98 -10.13 -20.79 -0.76
C ALA A 98 -11.40 -21.56 -1.12
N GLN A 99 -12.57 -21.04 -0.73
CA GLN A 99 -13.87 -21.63 -1.03
C GLN A 99 -14.14 -21.73 -2.54
N ARG A 100 -13.82 -20.68 -3.31
CA ARG A 100 -14.06 -20.67 -4.76
C ARG A 100 -13.09 -21.54 -5.55
N SER A 101 -11.84 -21.63 -5.10
CA SER A 101 -10.79 -22.39 -5.77
C SER A 101 -10.69 -23.85 -5.33
N GLY A 102 -11.44 -24.25 -4.29
CA GLY A 102 -11.33 -25.59 -3.70
C GLY A 102 -9.96 -25.84 -3.05
N LEU A 103 -9.27 -24.76 -2.66
CA LEU A 103 -7.96 -24.79 -2.01
C LEU A 103 -8.12 -24.67 -0.49
N PRO A 104 -7.16 -25.17 0.31
CA PRO A 104 -7.14 -24.87 1.74
C PRO A 104 -7.00 -23.37 1.99
N GLN A 105 -7.57 -22.89 3.10
CA GLN A 105 -7.43 -21.50 3.50
C GLN A 105 -5.96 -21.15 3.70
N PRO A 106 -5.46 -20.06 3.08
CA PRO A 106 -4.08 -19.67 3.23
C PRO A 106 -3.80 -19.12 4.63
N GLU A 107 -2.65 -19.50 5.20
CA GLU A 107 -2.14 -18.95 6.44
C GLU A 107 -1.11 -17.87 6.13
N TYR A 108 -1.45 -16.62 6.43
CA TYR A 108 -0.55 -15.48 6.24
C TYR A 108 0.35 -15.30 7.47
N THR A 109 1.64 -15.20 7.21
CA THR A 109 2.64 -14.83 8.23
C THR A 109 2.55 -13.36 8.62
N ALA A 110 3.15 -12.99 9.77
CA ALA A 110 3.20 -11.61 10.22
C ALA A 110 3.89 -10.69 9.21
N ASP A 111 5.02 -11.12 8.63
CA ASP A 111 5.75 -10.35 7.61
C ASP A 111 4.97 -10.19 6.31
N ALA A 112 4.14 -11.17 5.92
CA ALA A 112 3.21 -11.02 4.81
C ALA A 112 2.15 -9.93 5.09
N LEU A 113 1.55 -9.97 6.28
CA LEU A 113 0.54 -8.98 6.68
C LEU A 113 1.12 -7.57 6.78
N ASP A 114 2.32 -7.43 7.35
CA ASP A 114 3.02 -6.15 7.45
C ASP A 114 3.32 -5.57 6.06
N LEU A 115 3.77 -6.40 5.11
CA LEU A 115 4.00 -5.97 3.73
C LEU A 115 2.71 -5.51 3.06
N LEU A 116 1.62 -6.27 3.19
CA LEU A 116 0.31 -5.92 2.63
C LEU A 116 -0.25 -4.63 3.26
N ALA A 117 -0.03 -4.43 4.57
CA ALA A 117 -0.46 -3.24 5.30
C ALA A 117 0.34 -1.98 4.90
N ALA A 118 1.63 -2.15 4.58
CA ALA A 118 2.49 -1.07 4.13
C ALA A 118 2.19 -0.61 2.69
N GLN A 119 1.62 -1.48 1.86
CA GLN A 119 1.34 -1.17 0.45
C GLN A 119 0.35 -0.02 0.26
N ARG A 120 0.61 0.81 -0.75
CA ARG A 120 -0.34 1.84 -1.20
C ARG A 120 -1.26 1.26 -2.27
N TRP A 121 -2.33 0.62 -1.83
CA TRP A 121 -3.38 0.09 -2.72
C TRP A 121 -4.05 1.20 -3.53
N ARG A 122 -3.72 1.31 -4.82
CA ARG A 122 -4.33 2.25 -5.78
C ARG A 122 -5.66 1.70 -6.28
N GLY A 123 -5.72 0.40 -6.57
CA GLY A 123 -6.93 -0.32 -6.97
C GLY A 123 -7.80 -0.79 -5.80
N ASN A 124 -7.51 -0.31 -4.57
CA ASN A 124 -8.24 -0.65 -3.34
C ASN A 124 -8.34 -2.17 -3.12
N VAL A 125 -9.51 -2.64 -2.67
CA VAL A 125 -9.78 -4.04 -2.31
C VAL A 125 -9.66 -4.98 -3.52
N ARG A 126 -9.94 -4.52 -4.75
CA ARG A 126 -9.77 -5.34 -5.97
C ARG A 126 -8.31 -5.70 -6.20
N GLU A 127 -7.42 -4.73 -6.04
CA GLU A 127 -5.97 -4.95 -6.20
C GLU A 127 -5.43 -5.87 -5.10
N LEU A 128 -5.85 -5.67 -3.84
CA LEU A 128 -5.53 -6.58 -2.74
C LEU A 128 -6.01 -8.01 -3.06
N ARG A 129 -7.27 -8.19 -3.45
CA ARG A 129 -7.83 -9.50 -3.80
C ARG A 129 -7.03 -10.20 -4.89
N ASN A 130 -6.63 -9.49 -5.96
CA ASN A 130 -5.82 -10.05 -7.03
C ASN A 130 -4.45 -10.54 -6.53
N VAL A 131 -3.79 -9.77 -5.66
CA VAL A 131 -2.51 -10.17 -5.06
C VAL A 131 -2.67 -11.42 -4.20
N LEU A 132 -3.74 -11.49 -3.39
CA LEU A 132 -4.02 -12.67 -2.57
C LEU A 132 -4.35 -13.90 -3.43
N GLU A 133 -5.13 -13.75 -4.49
CA GLU A 133 -5.43 -14.83 -5.44
C GLU A 133 -4.15 -15.38 -6.08
N GLN A 134 -3.28 -14.50 -6.58
CA GLN A 134 -2.02 -14.94 -7.17
C GLN A 134 -1.08 -15.58 -6.15
N ALA A 135 -0.99 -15.04 -4.93
CA ALA A 135 -0.17 -15.62 -3.87
C ALA A 135 -0.65 -17.02 -3.46
N SER A 136 -1.96 -17.27 -3.47
CA SER A 136 -2.55 -18.59 -3.18
C SER A 136 -2.30 -19.62 -4.28
N LEU A 137 -2.11 -19.19 -5.52
CA LEU A 137 -1.78 -20.07 -6.65
C LEU A 137 -0.28 -20.36 -6.76
N LEU A 138 0.54 -19.57 -6.07
CA LEU A 138 1.99 -19.63 -6.18
C LEU A 138 2.58 -20.56 -5.10
N GLY A 139 2.94 -21.77 -5.49
CA GLY A 139 3.61 -22.76 -4.65
C GLY A 139 2.69 -23.82 -4.03
N ASP A 140 3.30 -24.86 -3.45
CA ASP A 140 2.57 -26.05 -3.00
C ASP A 140 2.08 -25.97 -1.53
N SER A 141 2.40 -24.88 -0.82
CA SER A 141 2.05 -24.68 0.58
C SER A 141 0.93 -23.65 0.77
N SER A 142 -0.01 -23.93 1.68
CA SER A 142 -1.03 -22.98 2.13
C SER A 142 -0.47 -21.81 2.95
N ARG A 143 0.76 -21.93 3.46
CA ARG A 143 1.45 -20.85 4.17
C ARG A 143 2.00 -19.82 3.19
N ILE A 144 1.61 -18.56 3.36
CA ILE A 144 2.03 -17.42 2.54
C ILE A 144 2.91 -16.48 3.38
N ASP A 145 4.18 -16.40 2.99
CA ASP A 145 5.17 -15.54 3.62
C ASP A 145 5.36 -14.19 2.91
N GLY A 146 6.10 -13.28 3.53
CA GLY A 146 6.37 -11.97 2.96
C GLY A 146 7.18 -12.06 1.66
N ALA A 147 8.03 -13.07 1.49
CA ALA A 147 8.78 -13.27 0.25
C ALA A 147 7.86 -13.59 -0.93
N ARG A 148 6.86 -14.44 -0.73
CA ARG A 148 5.83 -14.76 -1.74
C ARG A 148 4.99 -13.53 -2.09
N ILE A 149 4.54 -12.76 -1.09
CA ILE A 149 3.83 -11.49 -1.34
C ILE A 149 4.71 -10.51 -2.12
N ALA A 150 5.98 -10.36 -1.74
CA ALA A 150 6.91 -9.48 -2.44
C ALA A 150 7.19 -9.94 -3.88
N GLN A 151 7.16 -11.24 -4.16
CA GLN A 151 7.23 -11.76 -5.52
C GLN A 151 6.00 -11.33 -6.33
N VAL A 152 4.79 -11.60 -5.83
CA VAL A 152 3.54 -11.25 -6.53
C VAL A 152 3.42 -9.74 -6.78
N LEU A 153 3.78 -8.91 -5.80
CA LEU A 153 3.78 -7.45 -5.97
C LEU A 153 4.72 -6.99 -7.09
N ARG A 154 5.91 -7.60 -7.22
CA ARG A 154 6.84 -7.31 -8.31
C ARG A 154 6.30 -7.76 -9.67
N GLU A 155 5.72 -8.96 -9.74
CA GLU A 155 5.19 -9.54 -10.99
C GLU A 155 3.95 -8.79 -11.49
N THR A 156 3.11 -8.29 -10.58
CA THR A 156 1.92 -7.49 -10.90
C THR A 156 2.23 -6.05 -11.29
N GLY A 157 3.51 -5.64 -11.24
CA GLY A 157 3.91 -4.26 -11.54
C GLY A 157 3.37 -3.24 -10.54
N ILE A 158 2.93 -3.69 -9.37
CA ILE A 158 2.57 -2.82 -8.26
C ILE A 158 3.90 -2.31 -7.70
N GLU A 159 4.32 -1.12 -8.15
CA GLU A 159 5.53 -0.46 -7.65
C GLU A 159 5.49 -0.45 -6.12
N GLN A 160 6.34 -1.29 -5.52
CA GLN A 160 6.69 -1.17 -4.12
C GLN A 160 7.36 0.20 -4.01
N LEU A 161 6.63 1.20 -3.51
CA LEU A 161 7.26 2.37 -2.93
C LEU A 161 8.20 1.81 -1.87
N GLU A 162 9.50 2.06 -2.11
CA GLU A 162 10.63 1.69 -1.28
C GLU A 162 10.14 1.35 0.13
N ALA A 163 10.20 0.05 0.46
CA ALA A 163 10.10 -0.36 1.86
C ALA A 163 10.90 0.67 2.65
N PRO A 164 10.30 1.36 3.65
CA PRO A 164 10.96 2.48 4.32
C PRO A 164 12.31 1.95 4.70
N LEU A 165 13.36 2.46 4.05
CA LEU A 165 14.69 1.85 3.97
C LEU A 165 14.82 0.99 5.19
N SER A 166 14.60 -0.32 5.04
CA SER A 166 15.00 -1.22 6.09
C SER A 166 16.45 -0.81 6.20
N VAL A 167 16.79 -0.17 7.32
CA VAL A 167 18.16 -0.05 7.75
C VAL A 167 18.53 -1.51 7.81
N ALA A 168 19.02 -2.01 6.67
CA ALA A 168 19.65 -3.30 6.56
C ALA A 168 20.55 -3.27 7.78
N PRO A 169 20.39 -4.21 8.73
CA PRO A 169 21.35 -4.28 9.82
C PRO A 169 22.68 -4.32 9.09
N VAL A 170 23.44 -3.23 9.18
CA VAL A 170 24.70 -3.03 8.48
C VAL A 170 25.40 -4.32 8.75
N ALA A 171 25.58 -5.17 7.72
CA ALA A 171 25.89 -6.58 7.89
C ALA A 171 26.93 -6.67 8.99
N ALA A 172 26.45 -7.03 10.19
CA ALA A 172 27.30 -7.06 11.35
C ALA A 172 28.13 -8.29 11.00
N GLU A 173 29.36 -8.06 10.54
CA GLU A 173 30.33 -9.11 10.28
C GLU A 173 30.18 -10.08 11.43
N ALA A 174 29.62 -11.25 11.12
CA ALA A 174 29.12 -12.20 12.09
C ALA A 174 30.29 -12.59 12.98
N GLY A 175 30.35 -11.93 14.12
CA GLY A 175 31.41 -12.01 15.06
C GLY A 175 30.83 -12.58 16.32
N ASP A 176 31.45 -13.63 16.85
CA ASP A 176 31.01 -14.29 18.07
C ASP A 176 30.68 -13.25 19.17
N PRO A 177 29.40 -13.16 19.62
CA PRO A 177 28.97 -12.18 20.61
C PRO A 177 29.57 -12.45 22.01
N LEU A 178 30.21 -13.60 22.23
CA LEU A 178 30.81 -13.99 23.51
C LEU A 178 32.24 -13.44 23.74
N ARG A 179 32.75 -12.57 22.86
CA ARG A 179 34.10 -12.00 23.01
C ARG A 179 34.18 -10.92 24.10
N PRO A 180 35.36 -10.68 24.71
CA PRO A 180 35.51 -9.64 25.73
C PRO A 180 35.08 -8.25 25.22
N LEU A 181 34.34 -7.50 26.04
CA LEU A 181 33.80 -6.17 25.68
C LEU A 181 34.90 -5.22 25.19
N ALA A 182 36.10 -5.27 25.78
CA ALA A 182 37.22 -4.44 25.38
C ALA A 182 37.64 -4.66 23.92
N GLU A 183 37.61 -5.90 23.43
CA GLU A 183 37.96 -6.22 22.04
C GLU A 183 36.88 -5.75 21.06
N GLN A 184 35.62 -5.85 21.45
CA GLN A 184 34.49 -5.38 20.66
C GLN A 184 34.51 -3.86 20.50
N VAL A 185 34.75 -3.13 21.59
CA VAL A 185 34.89 -1.67 21.59
C VAL A 185 36.09 -1.25 20.74
N ALA A 186 37.25 -1.89 20.91
CA ALA A 186 38.43 -1.58 20.11
C ALA A 186 38.22 -1.83 18.61
N ALA A 187 37.54 -2.91 18.23
CA ALA A 187 37.23 -3.19 16.83
C ALA A 187 36.28 -2.14 16.21
N LEU A 188 35.29 -1.68 16.97
CA LEU A 188 34.38 -0.62 16.53
C LEU A 188 35.11 0.74 16.41
N GLU A 189 35.92 1.10 17.40
CA GLU A 189 36.75 2.32 17.38
C GLU A 189 37.69 2.33 16.17
N ARG A 190 38.33 1.20 15.87
CA ARG A 190 39.18 1.03 14.68
C ARG A 190 38.46 1.37 13.38
N ARG A 191 37.28 0.78 13.19
CA ARG A 191 36.47 1.00 11.98
C ARG A 191 36.02 2.46 11.88
N ALA A 192 35.58 3.05 12.99
CA ALA A 192 35.16 4.45 13.04
C ALA A 192 36.31 5.40 12.67
N ILE A 193 37.52 5.18 13.21
CA ILE A 193 38.71 5.99 12.92
C ILE A 193 39.13 5.83 11.45
N ALA A 194 39.17 4.60 10.93
CA ALA A 194 39.52 4.35 9.53
C ALA A 194 38.52 5.01 8.55
N ALA A 195 37.22 4.89 8.82
CA ALA A 195 36.18 5.51 8.00
C ALA A 195 36.26 7.04 8.03
N ALA A 196 36.47 7.65 9.21
CA ALA A 196 36.62 9.09 9.34
C ALA A 196 37.87 9.62 8.63
N LEU A 197 38.98 8.88 8.68
CA LEU A 197 40.20 9.23 7.94
C LEU A 197 40.00 9.12 6.43
N GLN A 198 39.33 8.08 5.94
CA GLN A 198 39.01 7.97 4.50
C GLN A 198 38.10 9.11 4.03
N ALA A 199 37.03 9.40 4.78
CA ALA A 199 36.09 10.48 4.46
C ALA A 199 36.77 11.87 4.46
N CYS A 200 37.79 12.06 5.30
CA CYS A 200 38.54 13.30 5.40
C CYS A 200 39.83 13.32 4.55
N GLY A 201 40.04 12.35 3.66
CA GLY A 201 41.23 12.28 2.80
C GLY A 201 42.55 12.20 3.57
N GLY A 202 42.56 11.58 4.76
CA GLY A 202 43.72 11.46 5.64
C GLY A 202 43.95 12.67 6.57
N ASN A 203 43.08 13.69 6.53
CA ASN A 203 43.20 14.83 7.44
C ASN A 203 42.79 14.47 8.88
N LYS A 204 43.79 14.25 9.74
CA LYS A 204 43.62 13.85 11.15
C LYS A 204 42.83 14.87 11.98
N VAL A 205 42.93 16.17 11.69
CA VAL A 205 42.20 17.21 12.45
C VAL A 205 40.72 17.20 12.08
N ALA A 206 40.41 17.06 10.79
CA ALA A 206 39.03 16.92 10.32
C ALA A 206 38.40 15.61 10.81
N ALA A 207 39.15 14.51 10.82
CA ALA A 207 38.69 13.22 11.33
C ALA A 207 38.39 13.25 12.84
N ALA A 208 39.24 13.87 13.67
CA ALA A 208 38.98 14.02 15.11
C ALA A 208 37.70 14.82 15.37
N LYS A 209 37.51 15.92 14.62
CA LYS A 209 36.32 16.76 14.71
C LYS A 209 35.06 16.00 14.29
N MET A 210 35.15 15.19 13.23
CA MET A 210 34.05 14.36 12.73
C MET A 210 33.64 13.28 13.74
N LEU A 211 34.61 12.69 14.44
CA LEU A 211 34.37 11.68 15.48
C LEU A 211 33.98 12.27 16.84
N GLY A 212 34.02 13.60 17.00
CA GLY A 212 33.69 14.27 18.27
C GLY A 212 34.72 14.03 19.39
N ILE A 213 35.95 13.62 19.06
CA ILE A 213 37.01 13.35 20.03
C ILE A 213 38.13 14.40 19.95
N SER A 214 38.92 14.51 21.02
CA SER A 214 40.08 15.40 21.03
C SER A 214 41.16 14.90 20.06
N ARG A 215 42.00 15.82 19.57
CA ARG A 215 43.16 15.46 18.75
C ARG A 215 44.11 14.54 19.52
N ALA A 216 44.34 14.75 20.81
CA ALA A 216 45.21 13.89 21.61
C ALA A 216 44.70 12.45 21.63
N THR A 217 43.40 12.27 21.88
CA THR A 217 42.72 10.96 21.90
C THR A 217 42.81 10.25 20.55
N LEU A 218 42.64 10.96 19.42
CA LEU A 218 42.81 10.36 18.10
C LEU A 218 44.25 9.85 17.88
N TYR A 219 45.26 10.60 18.33
CA TYR A 219 46.67 10.21 18.17
C TYR A 219 47.05 9.04 19.07
N GLU A 220 46.56 9.00 20.31
CA GLU A 220 46.72 7.86 21.22
C GLU A 220 46.14 6.59 20.60
N ARG A 221 44.90 6.64 20.09
CA ARG A 221 44.27 5.50 19.41
C ARG A 221 45.00 5.06 18.15
N LEU A 222 45.55 6.00 17.37
CA LEU A 222 46.34 5.67 16.19
C LEU A 222 47.71 5.05 16.53
N ALA A 223 48.30 5.39 17.67
CA ALA A 223 49.53 4.78 18.16
C ALA A 223 49.28 3.34 18.65
N GLU A 224 48.23 3.13 19.46
CA GLU A 224 47.77 1.79 19.87
C GLU A 224 47.46 0.88 18.66
N LEU A 225 47.06 1.47 17.54
CA LEU A 225 46.78 0.76 16.30
C LEU A 225 48.00 0.38 15.48
N ALA A 226 49.07 1.17 15.55
CA ALA A 226 50.30 0.90 14.82
C ALA A 226 51.10 -0.25 15.48
N ASP A 227 51.04 -0.35 16.81
CA ASP A 227 51.75 -1.37 17.60
C ASP A 227 51.18 -2.79 17.47
N LEU A 228 50.01 -2.96 16.82
CA LEU A 228 49.39 -4.26 16.52
C LEU A 228 49.74 -4.82 15.12
N THR A 229 50.69 -4.19 14.42
CA THR A 229 51.13 -4.55 13.06
C THR A 229 52.58 -5.03 12.97
N VAL A 230 53.07 -5.72 14.02
CA VAL A 230 54.34 -6.49 14.02
C VAL A 230 54.04 -7.97 14.22
#